data_AF-A0A518ALP3-F1
#
_entry.id   AF-A0A518ALP3-F1
#
_cell.length_a   1.000
_cell.length_b   1.000
_cell.length_c   1.000
_cell.angle_alpha   90.00
_cell.angle_beta   90.00
_cell.angle_gamma   90.00
#
_symmetry.space_group_name_H-M   'P 1'
#
loop_
_entity.id
_entity.type
_entity.pdbx_description
1 polymer ?
#
loop_
_entity_poly.entity_id
_entity_poly.type
_entity_poly.pdbx_seq_one_letter_code
_entity_poly.pdbx_strand_id
1 'polypeptide(L)'
;MLRKILSCKSCSYRTVAGLDDLVARLRLVGQLRRDKDPDEGIVAALLAEYAALMTCPTCKAIGLQASDADDDWQDEDDWQAAVLCEVCRKPIDPERLEFLPDTKRCTECQHKTEAGTLPDDDPEFCPRCGALIEIRVSRGSGLTRYKRFCTGGCVIR
;
A
#
# COMPACT_ATOMS: atom_id res chain seq x y z
N MET A 1 -21.20 9.60 15.67
CA MET A 1 -20.70 10.59 14.69
C MET A 1 -20.72 9.92 13.34
N LEU A 2 -21.71 10.24 12.52
CA LEU A 2 -21.87 9.62 11.20
C LEU A 2 -20.69 9.97 10.27
N ARG A 3 -19.99 8.94 9.78
CA ARG A 3 -18.93 9.06 8.76
C ARG A 3 -19.18 8.03 7.66
N LYS A 4 -19.06 8.46 6.41
CA LYS A 4 -19.27 7.58 5.25
C LYS A 4 -18.16 7.82 4.22
N ILE A 5 -17.77 6.77 3.52
CA ILE A 5 -16.82 6.86 2.40
C ILE A 5 -17.62 7.03 1.11
N LEU A 6 -17.34 8.11 0.38
CA LEU A 6 -17.90 8.32 -0.95
C LEU A 6 -16.86 7.93 -2.00
N SER A 7 -17.23 7.02 -2.90
CA SER A 7 -16.36 6.54 -3.97
C SER A 7 -17.00 6.66 -5.35
N CYS A 8 -16.20 6.96 -6.36
CA CYS A 8 -16.62 7.04 -7.76
C CYS A 8 -15.96 5.94 -8.59
N LYS A 9 -16.78 5.14 -9.29
CA LYS A 9 -16.32 4.07 -10.19
C LYS A 9 -15.61 4.57 -11.45
N SER A 10 -15.86 5.82 -11.88
CA SER A 10 -15.34 6.33 -13.15
C SER A 10 -13.92 6.89 -13.07
N CYS A 11 -13.56 7.53 -11.96
CA CYS A 11 -12.25 8.20 -11.81
C CYS A 11 -11.51 7.78 -10.55
N SER A 12 -11.94 6.70 -9.87
CA SER A 12 -11.37 6.21 -8.62
C SER A 12 -11.33 7.24 -7.47
N TYR A 13 -12.12 8.31 -7.55
CA TYR A 13 -12.21 9.30 -6.48
C TYR A 13 -12.75 8.62 -5.22
N ARG A 14 -12.09 8.84 -4.08
CA ARG A 14 -12.49 8.35 -2.76
C ARG A 14 -12.30 9.46 -1.74
N THR A 15 -13.28 9.69 -0.88
CA THR A 15 -13.19 10.67 0.21
C THR A 15 -13.99 10.20 1.41
N VAL A 16 -13.56 10.61 2.60
CA VAL A 16 -14.31 10.43 3.85
C VAL A 16 -15.14 11.69 4.05
N ALA A 17 -16.46 11.55 4.18
CA ALA A 17 -17.39 12.64 4.40
C ALA A 17 -18.02 12.50 5.80
N GLY A 18 -17.94 13.57 6.58
CA GLY A 18 -18.65 13.70 7.86
C GLY A 18 -20.11 14.12 7.65
N LEU A 19 -20.87 14.19 8.74
CA LEU A 19 -22.29 14.58 8.73
C LEU A 19 -22.56 15.87 7.93
N ASP A 20 -21.80 16.93 8.18
CA ASP A 20 -21.97 18.22 7.49
C ASP A 20 -21.78 18.11 5.97
N ASP A 21 -20.76 17.37 5.53
CA ASP A 21 -20.47 17.15 4.12
C ASP A 21 -21.57 16.32 3.44
N LEU A 22 -22.10 15.32 4.16
CA LEU A 22 -23.19 14.48 3.67
C LEU A 22 -24.49 15.29 3.54
N VAL A 23 -24.81 16.13 4.53
CA VAL A 23 -25.97 17.04 4.49
C VAL A 23 -25.84 18.03 3.34
N ALA A 24 -24.67 18.65 3.16
CA ALA A 24 -24.42 19.57 2.05
C ALA A 24 -24.64 18.89 0.69
N ARG A 25 -24.15 17.66 0.51
CA ARG A 25 -24.31 16.89 -0.72
C ARG A 25 -25.77 16.45 -0.96
N LEU A 26 -26.49 16.04 0.08
CA LEU A 26 -27.92 15.72 -0.03
C LEU A 26 -28.75 16.96 -0.41
N ARG A 27 -28.38 18.14 0.09
CA ARG A 27 -28.99 19.42 -0.32
C ARG A 27 -28.77 19.74 -1.79
N LEU A 28 -27.61 19.40 -2.37
CA LEU A 28 -27.35 19.56 -3.80
C LEU A 28 -28.28 18.68 -4.66
N VAL A 29 -28.63 17.49 -4.18
CA VAL A 29 -29.60 16.59 -4.84
C VAL A 29 -31.06 17.02 -4.57
N GLY A 30 -31.26 18.03 -3.73
CA GLY A 30 -32.57 18.61 -3.43
C GLY A 30 -33.25 18.03 -2.18
N GLN A 31 -32.59 17.16 -1.43
CA GLN A 31 -33.06 16.65 -0.15
C GLN A 31 -32.71 17.60 1.00
N LEU A 32 -33.36 17.45 2.17
CA LEU A 32 -33.03 18.21 3.40
C LEU A 32 -33.05 19.75 3.23
N ARG A 33 -33.87 20.29 2.31
CA ARG A 33 -33.96 21.74 2.02
C ARG A 33 -34.54 22.56 3.16
N ARG A 34 -35.49 21.97 3.90
CA ARG A 34 -36.24 22.66 4.98
C ARG A 34 -35.81 22.22 6.37
N ASP A 35 -34.98 21.18 6.44
CA ASP A 35 -34.48 20.66 7.70
C ASP A 35 -33.11 21.26 7.99
N LYS A 36 -33.04 22.03 9.07
CA LYS A 36 -31.84 22.79 9.43
C LYS A 36 -30.78 21.89 10.06
N ASP A 37 -31.23 20.93 10.86
CA ASP A 37 -30.40 20.02 11.63
C ASP A 37 -31.01 18.60 11.61
N PRO A 38 -30.84 17.88 10.48
CA PRO A 38 -31.42 16.55 10.32
C PRO A 38 -30.67 15.51 11.14
N ASP A 39 -31.43 14.59 11.75
CA ASP A 39 -30.89 13.49 12.54
C ASP A 39 -29.95 12.58 11.72
N GLU A 40 -28.90 12.05 12.36
CA GLU A 40 -27.90 11.19 11.73
C GLU A 40 -28.54 9.97 11.04
N GLY A 41 -29.60 9.39 11.64
CA GLY A 41 -30.31 8.24 11.09
C GLY A 41 -31.03 8.57 9.78
N ILE A 42 -31.62 9.77 9.69
CA ILE A 42 -32.28 10.26 8.47
C ILE A 42 -31.25 10.48 7.36
N VAL A 43 -30.12 11.11 7.69
CA VAL A 43 -29.03 11.35 6.74
C VAL A 43 -28.48 10.02 6.19
N ALA A 44 -28.27 9.02 7.06
CA ALA A 44 -27.78 7.71 6.64
C ALA A 44 -28.75 6.99 5.68
N ALA A 45 -30.05 7.00 6.00
CA ALA A 45 -31.08 6.39 5.16
C ALA A 45 -31.18 7.06 3.78
N LEU A 46 -31.20 8.41 3.74
CA LEU A 46 -31.25 9.16 2.49
C LEU A 46 -29.96 8.98 1.68
N LEU A 47 -28.81 8.87 2.32
CA LEU A 47 -27.55 8.68 1.60
C LEU A 47 -27.54 7.34 0.85
N ALA A 48 -28.03 6.27 1.45
CA ALA A 48 -28.08 4.95 0.81
C ALA A 48 -28.93 4.96 -0.47
N GLU A 49 -30.02 5.72 -0.50
CA GLU A 49 -30.93 5.83 -1.64
C GLU A 49 -30.43 6.83 -2.71
N TYR A 50 -29.90 7.98 -2.28
CA TYR A 50 -29.59 9.10 -3.18
C TYR A 50 -28.11 9.21 -3.58
N ALA A 51 -27.19 8.42 -3.03
CA ALA A 51 -25.77 8.44 -3.40
C ALA A 51 -25.57 8.19 -4.91
N ALA A 52 -26.35 7.28 -5.49
CA ALA A 52 -26.28 6.98 -6.93
C ALA A 52 -26.69 8.15 -7.83
N LEU A 53 -27.42 9.15 -7.30
CA LEU A 53 -27.82 10.35 -8.02
C LEU A 53 -26.84 11.51 -7.84
N MET A 54 -25.85 11.36 -6.95
CA MET A 54 -24.85 12.40 -6.71
C MET A 54 -23.78 12.41 -7.82
N THR A 55 -23.33 13.62 -8.14
CA THR A 55 -22.23 13.86 -9.09
C THR A 55 -20.87 13.81 -8.40
N CYS A 56 -19.91 13.14 -9.02
CA CYS A 56 -18.51 13.15 -8.60
C CYS A 56 -17.93 14.57 -8.74
N PRO A 57 -17.24 15.12 -7.72
CA PRO A 57 -16.64 16.45 -7.80
C PRO A 57 -15.47 16.53 -8.79
N THR A 58 -14.80 15.40 -9.07
CA THR A 58 -13.63 15.36 -9.95
C THR A 58 -14.02 15.17 -11.42
N CYS A 59 -14.74 14.09 -11.73
CA CYS A 59 -15.06 13.73 -13.13
C CYS A 59 -16.48 14.10 -13.57
N LYS A 60 -17.30 14.65 -12.67
CA LYS A 60 -18.72 15.00 -12.90
C LYS A 60 -19.63 13.84 -13.31
N ALA A 61 -19.13 12.60 -13.31
CA ALA A 61 -19.95 11.42 -13.52
C ALA A 61 -20.99 11.28 -12.39
N ILE A 62 -22.20 10.84 -12.73
CA ILE A 62 -23.28 10.54 -11.79
C ILE A 62 -23.10 9.10 -11.31
N GLY A 63 -23.36 8.83 -10.03
CA GLY A 63 -23.24 7.47 -9.46
C GLY A 63 -22.12 7.35 -8.45
N LEU A 64 -22.15 8.18 -7.41
CA LEU A 64 -21.31 7.95 -6.24
C LEU A 64 -21.83 6.74 -5.44
N GLN A 65 -20.92 6.00 -4.84
CA GLN A 65 -21.24 4.93 -3.90
C GLN A 65 -20.89 5.41 -2.50
N ALA A 66 -21.84 5.26 -1.58
CA ALA A 66 -21.61 5.47 -0.16
C ALA A 66 -21.40 4.11 0.50
N SER A 67 -20.27 3.92 1.16
CA SER A 67 -20.06 2.83 2.11
C SER A 67 -19.91 3.41 3.50
N ASP A 68 -20.13 2.58 4.52
CA ASP A 68 -19.69 2.91 5.86
C ASP A 68 -18.19 3.24 5.85
N ALA A 69 -17.84 4.33 6.53
CA ALA A 69 -16.47 4.50 6.97
C ALA A 69 -16.41 3.66 8.23
N ASP A 70 -16.13 2.37 8.06
CA ASP A 70 -16.04 1.48 9.20
C ASP A 70 -15.08 2.12 10.22
N ASP A 71 -15.59 2.32 11.43
CA ASP A 71 -14.77 2.47 12.63
C ASP A 71 -14.15 1.10 12.99
N ASP A 72 -14.12 0.11 12.08
CA ASP A 72 -13.43 -1.19 12.18
C ASP A 72 -11.89 -1.06 12.27
N TRP A 73 -11.37 0.13 12.52
CA TRP A 73 -10.09 0.27 13.22
C TRP A 73 -10.22 0.01 14.74
N GLN A 74 -11.43 -0.27 15.25
CA GLN A 74 -11.68 -0.73 16.63
C GLN A 74 -11.77 -2.26 16.77
N ASP A 75 -11.70 -3.01 15.67
CA ASP A 75 -11.41 -4.45 15.67
C ASP A 75 -9.97 -4.75 15.22
N GLU A 76 -9.06 -3.79 15.46
CA GLU A 76 -7.62 -4.03 15.44
C GLU A 76 -7.10 -3.87 16.88
N ASP A 77 -7.47 -4.77 17.78
CA ASP A 77 -6.61 -5.09 18.95
C ASP A 77 -5.36 -5.88 18.50
N ASP A 78 -5.07 -5.84 17.19
CA ASP A 78 -3.96 -6.48 16.49
C ASP A 78 -3.03 -5.44 15.84
N TRP A 79 -2.95 -4.22 16.41
CA TRP A 79 -1.81 -3.30 16.23
C TRP A 79 -0.48 -3.88 16.78
N GLN A 80 -0.33 -5.20 16.86
CA GLN A 80 0.98 -5.81 16.86
C GLN A 80 1.56 -5.57 15.48
N ALA A 81 2.44 -4.57 15.37
CA ALA A 81 3.18 -4.26 14.16
C ALA A 81 3.79 -5.55 13.58
N ALA A 82 3.12 -6.13 12.59
CA ALA A 82 3.53 -7.40 12.03
C ALA A 82 4.94 -7.23 11.45
N VAL A 83 5.94 -7.83 12.10
CA VAL A 83 7.33 -7.77 11.65
C VAL A 83 7.40 -8.55 10.34
N LEU A 84 7.68 -7.85 9.24
CA LEU A 84 7.75 -8.44 7.91
C LEU A 84 9.14 -9.01 7.65
N CYS A 85 9.20 -10.15 6.95
CA CYS A 85 10.45 -10.74 6.51
C CYS A 85 11.16 -9.85 5.47
N GLU A 86 12.47 -9.64 5.63
CA GLU A 86 13.27 -8.81 4.71
C GLU A 86 13.40 -9.38 3.28
N VAL A 87 13.23 -10.70 3.10
CA VAL A 87 13.36 -11.39 1.81
C VAL A 87 12.02 -11.50 1.08
N CYS A 88 11.00 -12.07 1.71
CA CYS A 88 9.72 -12.37 1.05
C CYS A 88 8.58 -11.40 1.40
N ARG A 89 8.81 -10.46 2.34
CA ARG A 89 7.82 -9.50 2.85
C ARG A 89 6.52 -10.12 3.40
N LYS A 90 6.53 -11.42 3.69
CA LYS A 90 5.46 -12.08 4.45
C LYS A 90 5.62 -11.77 5.94
N PRO A 91 4.51 -11.69 6.71
CA PRO A 91 4.59 -11.55 8.16
C PRO A 91 5.36 -12.72 8.78
N ILE A 92 6.21 -12.41 9.77
CA ILE A 92 6.90 -13.42 10.58
C ILE A 92 5.92 -13.91 11.64
N ASP A 93 5.90 -15.21 11.86
CA ASP A 93 5.03 -15.86 12.84
C ASP A 93 5.23 -15.23 14.24
N PRO A 94 4.14 -14.85 14.94
CA PRO A 94 4.24 -14.19 16.24
C PRO A 94 4.89 -15.07 17.30
N GLU A 95 4.64 -16.39 17.31
CA GLU A 95 5.29 -17.31 18.26
C GLU A 95 6.82 -17.22 18.09
N ARG A 96 7.28 -17.09 16.86
CA ARG A 96 8.71 -16.96 16.55
C ARG A 96 9.30 -15.62 17.00
N LEU A 97 8.54 -14.53 16.94
CA LEU A 97 8.97 -13.22 17.45
C LEU A 97 8.99 -13.20 18.98
N GLU A 98 8.11 -13.94 19.65
CA GLU A 98 8.12 -14.12 21.10
C GLU A 98 9.40 -14.83 21.57
N PHE A 99 9.83 -15.88 20.87
CA PHE A 99 11.08 -16.59 21.18
C PHE A 99 12.34 -15.85 20.72
N LEU A 100 12.27 -15.16 19.58
CA LEU A 100 13.41 -14.48 18.93
C LEU A 100 12.98 -13.10 18.40
N PRO A 101 12.94 -12.07 19.27
CA PRO A 101 12.42 -10.75 18.92
C PRO A 101 13.25 -10.01 17.86
N ASP A 102 14.55 -10.32 17.74
CA ASP A 102 15.44 -9.69 16.75
C ASP A 102 15.40 -10.37 15.35
N THR A 103 14.48 -11.31 15.14
CA THR A 103 14.36 -12.05 13.88
C THR A 103 13.90 -11.15 12.74
N LYS A 104 14.72 -11.04 11.68
CA LYS A 104 14.40 -10.30 10.44
C LYS A 104 13.89 -11.18 9.29
N ARG A 105 13.95 -12.51 9.43
CA ARG A 105 13.63 -13.49 8.39
C ARG A 105 12.57 -14.49 8.84
N CYS A 106 11.61 -14.82 7.97
CA CYS A 106 10.71 -15.94 8.20
C CYS A 106 11.47 -17.28 8.13
N THR A 107 10.87 -18.34 8.68
CA THR A 107 11.45 -19.71 8.71
C THR A 107 11.82 -20.20 7.31
N GLU A 108 10.96 -20.02 6.31
CA GLU A 108 11.23 -20.43 4.92
C GLU A 108 12.48 -19.73 4.35
N CYS A 109 12.61 -18.43 4.56
CA CYS A 109 13.75 -17.65 4.05
C CYS A 109 15.02 -17.90 4.86
N GLN A 110 14.91 -18.13 6.17
CA GLN A 110 16.04 -18.57 6.97
C GLN A 110 16.56 -19.92 6.49
N HIS A 111 15.70 -20.92 6.31
CA HIS A 111 16.10 -22.23 5.78
C HIS A 111 16.75 -22.15 4.40
N LYS A 112 16.24 -21.29 3.51
CA LYS A 112 16.87 -21.06 2.20
C LYS A 112 18.24 -20.40 2.28
N THR A 113 18.45 -19.54 3.28
CA THR A 113 19.78 -18.95 3.56
C THR A 113 20.73 -20.02 4.08
N GLU A 114 20.31 -20.80 5.07
CA GLU A 114 21.10 -21.89 5.66
C GLU A 114 21.43 -22.97 4.64
N ALA A 115 20.53 -23.22 3.68
CA ALA A 115 20.74 -24.11 2.55
C ALA A 115 21.63 -23.52 1.43
N GLY A 116 22.13 -22.28 1.57
CA GLY A 116 22.98 -21.61 0.57
C GLY A 116 22.29 -21.32 -0.76
N THR A 117 20.94 -21.26 -0.79
CA THR A 117 20.16 -21.08 -2.02
C THR A 117 19.78 -19.61 -2.27
N LEU A 118 19.98 -18.74 -1.27
CA LEU A 118 19.88 -17.29 -1.45
C LEU A 118 21.30 -16.74 -1.69
N PRO A 119 21.52 -15.92 -2.73
CA PRO A 119 22.77 -15.18 -2.85
C PRO A 119 22.85 -14.18 -1.70
N ASP A 120 23.78 -14.41 -0.77
CA ASP A 120 24.15 -13.49 0.33
C ASP A 120 25.01 -12.31 -0.18
N ASP A 121 25.14 -12.17 -1.50
CA ASP A 121 26.01 -11.17 -2.10
C ASP A 121 25.27 -9.83 -2.13
N ASP A 122 25.67 -8.93 -1.23
CA ASP A 122 25.34 -7.51 -1.36
C ASP A 122 25.74 -7.05 -2.77
N PRO A 123 24.83 -6.43 -3.54
CA PRO A 123 25.14 -5.99 -4.89
C PRO A 123 26.31 -4.99 -4.86
N GLU A 124 27.43 -5.33 -5.50
CA GLU A 124 28.56 -4.42 -5.63
C GLU A 124 28.17 -3.24 -6.54
N PHE A 125 28.25 -2.01 -6.02
CA PHE A 125 28.01 -0.78 -6.79
C PHE A 125 29.32 -0.11 -7.19
N CYS A 126 29.32 0.54 -8.36
CA CYS A 126 30.46 1.29 -8.85
C CYS A 126 30.71 2.53 -7.98
N PRO A 127 31.92 2.70 -7.40
CA PRO A 127 32.23 3.88 -6.55
C PRO A 127 32.24 5.20 -7.33
N ARG A 128 32.24 5.15 -8.67
CA ARG A 128 32.32 6.34 -9.53
C ARG A 128 30.98 6.82 -10.06
N CYS A 129 30.02 5.92 -10.27
CA CYS A 129 28.73 6.26 -10.89
C CYS A 129 27.51 5.63 -10.22
N GLY A 130 27.69 4.79 -9.19
CA GLY A 130 26.60 4.15 -8.46
C GLY A 130 25.88 3.03 -9.22
N ALA A 131 26.25 2.72 -10.47
CA ALA A 131 25.66 1.62 -11.24
C ALA A 131 26.17 0.25 -10.74
N LEU A 132 25.38 -0.81 -10.95
CA LEU A 132 25.72 -2.19 -10.57
C LEU A 132 27.00 -2.67 -11.27
N ILE A 133 27.82 -3.41 -10.55
CA ILE A 133 29.00 -4.13 -11.07
C ILE A 133 28.60 -5.58 -11.35
N GLU A 134 28.96 -6.06 -12.55
CA GLU A 134 28.86 -7.47 -12.90
C GLU A 134 30.26 -8.08 -13.09
N ILE A 135 30.43 -9.34 -12.71
CA ILE A 135 31.64 -10.10 -13.03
C ILE A 135 31.46 -10.76 -14.40
N ARG A 136 32.32 -10.42 -15.36
CA ARG A 136 32.33 -11.02 -16.70
C ARG A 136 33.67 -11.68 -17.00
N VAL A 137 33.64 -12.75 -17.78
CA VAL A 137 34.86 -13.41 -18.28
C VAL A 137 35.42 -12.63 -19.47
N SER A 138 36.72 -12.31 -19.44
CA SER A 138 37.38 -11.65 -20.58
C SER A 138 37.64 -12.66 -21.70
N ARG A 139 37.16 -12.38 -22.91
CA ARG A 139 37.26 -13.26 -24.10
C ARG A 139 38.66 -13.26 -24.78
N GLY A 140 39.74 -13.04 -24.04
CA GLY A 140 41.10 -13.09 -24.60
C GLY A 140 41.59 -14.54 -24.77
N SER A 141 42.36 -14.83 -25.82
CA SER A 141 43.00 -16.14 -25.98
C SER A 141 44.02 -16.37 -24.86
N GLY A 142 43.68 -17.20 -23.88
CA GLY A 142 44.50 -17.49 -22.70
C GLY A 142 43.66 -17.96 -21.50
N LEU A 143 44.26 -17.90 -20.30
CA LEU A 143 43.58 -18.26 -19.05
C LEU A 143 42.33 -17.39 -18.84
N THR A 144 41.20 -18.00 -18.46
CA THR A 144 39.96 -17.27 -18.12
C THR A 144 40.24 -16.29 -16.98
N ARG A 145 40.09 -14.99 -17.26
CA ARG A 145 40.17 -13.94 -16.25
C ARG A 145 38.79 -13.35 -16.01
N TYR A 146 38.36 -13.36 -14.76
CA TYR A 146 37.17 -12.64 -14.31
C TYR A 146 37.52 -11.17 -14.14
N LYS A 147 36.75 -10.27 -14.75
CA LYS A 147 36.89 -8.82 -14.60
C LYS A 147 35.56 -8.22 -14.16
N ARG A 148 35.63 -7.25 -13.23
CA ARG A 148 34.49 -6.41 -12.84
C ARG A 148 34.14 -5.46 -14.00
N PHE A 149 32.87 -5.41 -14.37
CA PHE A 149 32.34 -4.57 -15.44
C PHE A 149 31.23 -3.69 -14.89
N CYS A 150 31.34 -2.37 -15.08
CA CYS A 150 30.30 -1.43 -14.69
C CYS A 150 29.17 -1.43 -15.71
N THR A 151 27.93 -1.66 -15.28
CA THR A 151 26.74 -1.55 -16.15
C THR A 151 26.50 -0.13 -16.66
N GLY A 152 26.95 0.89 -15.92
CA GLY A 152 26.92 2.30 -16.33
C GLY A 152 28.00 2.72 -17.33
N GLY A 153 28.82 1.78 -17.84
CA GLY A 153 29.82 2.05 -18.88
C GLY A 153 31.11 2.73 -18.38
N CYS A 154 31.27 2.88 -17.07
CA CYS A 154 32.47 3.47 -16.51
C CYS A 154 33.66 2.50 -16.52
N VAL A 155 34.85 3.00 -16.87
CA VAL A 155 36.10 2.24 -16.72
C VAL A 155 36.48 2.23 -15.24
N ILE A 156 36.16 1.13 -14.55
CA ILE A 156 36.66 0.83 -13.21
C ILE A 156 38.05 0.22 -13.41
N ARG A 157 39.09 0.90 -12.91
CA ARG A 157 40.49 0.46 -13.04
C ARG A 157 40.90 -0.39 -11.86
#